data_AF-A0A8C9TC24-F1
#
_entry.id   AF-A0A8C9TC24-F1
#
_cell.length_a   1.000
_cell.length_b   1.000
_cell.length_c   1.000
_cell.angle_alpha   90.00
_cell.angle_beta   90.00
_cell.angle_gamma   90.00
#
_symmetry.space_group_name_H-M   'P 1'
#
loop_
_entity.id
_entity.type
_entity.pdbx_description
1 polymer ?
#
loop_
_entity_poly.entity_id
_entity_poly.type
_entity_poly.pdbx_seq_one_letter_code
_entity_poly.pdbx_strand_id
1 'polypeptide(L)'
;IMTDASIVSPAPPRFTKVPVDQIGVSGGVVSFVCQATGDPKPRVSWNKKGKKVNSQRIETIEFDEGAGAVLRIQPLRAPRDENIYECVAENSEGEVTVNARLSIIREDLLPPGFPNIDMGPQLKVVERTRTATMLCAASGNPDPEITWFKDFLPIDPSASNGRIKQLRSGMEFHPIDLTLLKDPINKV
;
A
#
# COMPACT_ATOMS: atom_id res chain seq x y z
N ILE A 1 -15.26 -25.17 36.89
CA ILE A 1 -14.60 -23.87 36.72
C ILE A 1 -14.85 -23.46 35.27
N MET A 2 -15.92 -22.72 35.00
CA MET A 2 -16.18 -22.19 33.66
C MET A 2 -15.24 -21.01 33.48
N THR A 3 -14.32 -21.09 32.53
CA THR A 3 -13.52 -19.95 32.11
C THR A 3 -14.46 -18.95 31.44
N ASP A 4 -14.47 -17.74 31.98
CA ASP A 4 -15.18 -16.58 31.48
C ASP A 4 -14.82 -16.35 30.00
N ALA A 5 -15.71 -16.77 29.10
CA ALA A 5 -15.63 -16.41 27.70
C ALA A 5 -16.12 -14.96 27.61
N SER A 6 -15.18 -14.01 27.62
CA SER A 6 -15.46 -12.61 27.31
C SER A 6 -16.28 -12.57 26.01
N ILE A 7 -17.58 -12.29 26.12
CA ILE A 7 -18.46 -12.17 24.95
C ILE A 7 -18.01 -10.89 24.24
N VAL A 8 -17.19 -11.02 23.21
CA VAL A 8 -16.89 -9.91 22.30
C VAL A 8 -18.19 -9.62 21.57
N SER A 9 -18.77 -8.45 21.82
CA SER A 9 -19.97 -8.02 21.11
C SER A 9 -19.64 -7.88 19.63
N PRO A 10 -20.52 -8.35 18.71
CA PRO A 10 -20.43 -8.00 17.32
C PRO A 10 -20.25 -6.48 17.15
N ALA A 11 -19.42 -6.10 16.19
CA ALA A 11 -19.02 -4.73 15.95
C ALA A 11 -19.06 -4.39 14.46
N PRO A 12 -19.64 -3.24 14.08
CA PRO A 12 -19.65 -2.79 12.70
C PRO A 12 -18.23 -2.49 12.18
N PRO A 13 -18.03 -2.45 10.87
CA PRO A 13 -16.71 -2.23 10.31
C PRO A 13 -16.24 -0.80 10.62
N ARG A 14 -14.94 -0.66 10.90
CA ARG A 14 -14.25 0.63 11.02
C ARG A 14 -12.94 0.59 10.26
N PHE A 15 -12.59 1.68 9.59
CA PHE A 15 -11.31 1.78 8.89
C PHE A 15 -10.15 1.86 9.87
N THR A 16 -9.09 1.08 9.60
CA THR A 16 -7.78 1.17 10.26
C THR A 16 -6.77 1.87 9.35
N LYS A 17 -6.97 1.79 8.03
CA LYS A 17 -6.21 2.55 7.03
C LYS A 17 -7.15 2.99 5.91
N VAL A 18 -7.22 4.29 5.68
CA VAL A 18 -8.00 4.88 4.59
C VAL A 18 -7.10 5.19 3.39
N PRO A 19 -7.61 5.07 2.17
CA PRO A 19 -6.86 5.51 1.00
C PRO A 19 -6.73 7.03 0.97
N VAL A 20 -5.63 7.49 0.39
CA VAL A 20 -5.34 8.91 0.19
C VAL A 20 -5.47 9.26 -1.28
N ASP A 21 -5.82 10.51 -1.56
CA ASP A 21 -5.81 11.05 -2.92
C ASP A 21 -4.42 10.90 -3.55
N GLN A 22 -4.36 10.55 -4.83
CA GLN A 22 -3.10 10.33 -5.53
C GLN A 22 -3.06 11.04 -6.88
N ILE A 23 -1.87 11.54 -7.20
CA ILE A 23 -1.50 12.08 -8.49
C ILE A 23 -0.53 11.09 -9.13
N GLY A 24 -0.97 10.45 -10.20
CA GLY A 24 -0.14 9.52 -10.98
C GLY A 24 0.35 10.15 -12.28
N VAL A 25 1.26 9.43 -12.95
CA VAL A 25 1.77 9.81 -14.28
C VAL A 25 1.25 8.83 -15.32
N SER A 26 0.86 9.33 -16.50
CA SER A 26 0.37 8.50 -17.61
C SER A 26 1.36 7.40 -17.96
N GLY A 27 0.89 6.17 -18.13
CA GLY A 27 1.75 4.99 -18.32
C GLY A 27 2.30 4.38 -17.03
N GLY A 28 2.31 5.14 -15.93
CA GLY A 28 2.77 4.71 -14.61
C GLY A 28 1.77 3.82 -13.87
N VAL A 29 1.89 3.79 -12.54
CA VAL A 29 1.10 2.95 -11.65
C VAL A 29 0.66 3.72 -10.41
N VAL A 30 -0.55 3.42 -9.93
CA VAL A 30 -1.05 3.87 -8.62
C VAL A 30 -1.63 2.67 -7.88
N SER A 31 -1.43 2.67 -6.56
CA SER A 31 -1.99 1.69 -5.63
C SER A 31 -2.71 2.40 -4.49
N PHE A 32 -4.04 2.26 -4.38
CA PHE A 32 -4.79 2.72 -3.21
C PHE A 32 -4.89 1.61 -2.17
N VAL A 33 -4.60 1.93 -0.91
CA VAL A 33 -4.60 0.96 0.19
C VAL A 33 -5.78 1.24 1.11
N CYS A 34 -6.57 0.21 1.42
CA CYS A 34 -7.67 0.31 2.36
C CYS A 34 -7.70 -0.90 3.29
N GLN A 35 -7.82 -0.66 4.60
CA GLN A 35 -7.91 -1.69 5.63
C GLN A 35 -8.98 -1.31 6.65
N ALA A 36 -9.68 -2.32 7.15
CA ALA A 36 -10.73 -2.21 8.13
C ALA A 36 -10.64 -3.32 9.17
N THR A 37 -11.38 -3.15 10.25
CA THR A 37 -11.59 -4.17 11.28
C THR A 37 -13.07 -4.17 11.67
N GLY A 38 -13.55 -5.27 12.23
CA GLY A 38 -14.93 -5.45 12.66
C GLY A 38 -15.14 -6.90 13.09
N ASP A 39 -16.25 -7.18 13.75
CA ASP A 39 -16.63 -8.53 14.14
C ASP A 39 -18.10 -8.79 13.77
N PRO A 40 -18.40 -9.64 12.77
CA PRO A 40 -17.48 -10.48 11.99
C PRO A 40 -16.46 -9.70 11.14
N LYS A 41 -15.35 -10.35 10.78
CA LYS A 41 -14.30 -9.77 9.91
C LYS A 41 -14.93 -9.19 8.62
N PRO A 42 -14.74 -7.89 8.31
CA PRO A 42 -15.38 -7.28 7.16
C PRO A 42 -14.74 -7.71 5.83
N ARG A 43 -15.54 -7.69 4.77
CA ARG A 43 -15.07 -7.79 3.38
C ARG A 43 -14.78 -6.38 2.88
N VAL A 44 -13.60 -6.19 2.27
CA VAL A 44 -13.20 -4.92 1.66
C VAL A 44 -13.29 -5.01 0.15
N SER A 45 -13.90 -4.01 -0.49
CA SER A 45 -14.07 -3.96 -1.95
C SER A 45 -13.90 -2.55 -2.50
N TRP A 46 -13.64 -2.47 -3.81
CA TRP A 46 -13.38 -1.22 -4.51
C TRP A 46 -14.41 -0.96 -5.60
N ASN A 47 -14.96 0.25 -5.58
CA ASN A 47 -15.94 0.74 -6.53
C ASN A 47 -15.44 2.00 -7.25
N LYS A 48 -15.97 2.24 -8.46
CA LYS A 48 -15.82 3.46 -9.25
C LYS A 48 -17.22 3.87 -9.71
N LYS A 49 -17.70 5.03 -9.25
CA LYS A 49 -19.06 5.52 -9.52
C LYS A 49 -20.14 4.53 -9.06
N GLY A 50 -19.99 3.97 -7.85
CA GLY A 50 -20.91 3.01 -7.25
C GLY A 50 -20.93 1.62 -7.92
N LYS A 51 -20.05 1.35 -8.89
CA LYS A 51 -19.93 0.05 -9.54
C LYS A 51 -18.59 -0.60 -9.24
N LYS A 52 -18.59 -1.92 -9.01
CA LYS A 52 -17.37 -2.70 -8.80
C LYS A 52 -16.38 -2.46 -9.93
N VAL A 53 -15.14 -2.15 -9.58
CA VAL A 53 -14.10 -1.91 -10.57
C VAL A 53 -13.74 -3.23 -11.25
N ASN A 54 -13.88 -3.28 -12.57
CA ASN A 54 -13.53 -4.46 -13.37
C ASN A 54 -12.86 -4.05 -14.68
N SER A 55 -11.56 -4.28 -14.78
CA SER A 55 -10.77 -4.07 -16.00
C SER A 55 -9.49 -4.88 -15.92
N GLN A 56 -8.99 -5.39 -17.04
CA GLN A 56 -7.71 -6.13 -17.11
C GLN A 56 -6.49 -5.36 -16.57
N ARG A 57 -6.56 -4.03 -16.48
CA ARG A 57 -5.49 -3.17 -15.94
C ARG A 57 -5.63 -2.87 -14.45
N ILE A 58 -6.74 -3.31 -13.85
CA ILE A 58 -7.09 -2.99 -12.48
C ILE A 58 -7.15 -4.28 -11.69
N GLU A 59 -6.27 -4.38 -10.71
CA GLU A 59 -6.13 -5.55 -9.85
C GLU A 59 -6.54 -5.15 -8.42
N THR A 60 -7.25 -6.05 -7.76
CA THR A 60 -7.54 -5.93 -6.32
C THR A 60 -6.77 -7.03 -5.61
N ILE A 61 -5.84 -6.65 -4.74
CA ILE A 61 -4.99 -7.57 -3.98
C ILE A 61 -5.43 -7.54 -2.53
N GLU A 62 -5.89 -8.67 -2.00
CA GLU A 62 -6.29 -8.80 -0.60
C GLU A 62 -5.05 -8.97 0.30
N PHE A 63 -5.14 -8.51 1.55
CA PHE A 63 -4.12 -8.79 2.54
C PHE A 63 -4.31 -10.22 3.09
N ASP A 64 -3.21 -10.97 3.25
CA ASP A 64 -3.25 -12.33 3.81
C ASP A 64 -3.85 -12.37 5.22
N GLU A 65 -3.51 -11.36 6.03
CA GLU A 65 -3.99 -11.19 7.40
C GLU A 65 -4.82 -9.91 7.54
N GLY A 66 -5.91 -9.98 8.30
CA GLY A 66 -6.82 -8.84 8.50
C GLY A 66 -7.74 -8.58 7.30
N ALA A 67 -8.63 -7.59 7.44
CA ALA A 67 -9.58 -7.20 6.40
C ALA A 67 -9.02 -5.98 5.65
N GLY A 68 -8.56 -6.17 4.43
CA GLY A 68 -8.02 -5.08 3.62
C GLY A 68 -7.82 -5.49 2.17
N ALA A 69 -7.75 -4.49 1.30
CA ALA A 69 -7.43 -4.69 -0.10
C ALA A 69 -6.70 -3.48 -0.69
N VAL A 70 -5.79 -3.76 -1.63
CA VAL A 70 -5.10 -2.77 -2.45
C VAL A 70 -5.75 -2.72 -3.83
N LEU A 71 -6.15 -1.54 -4.29
CA LEU A 71 -6.56 -1.31 -5.68
C LEU A 71 -5.35 -0.82 -6.48
N ARG A 72 -4.83 -1.66 -7.36
CA ARG A 72 -3.71 -1.36 -8.25
C ARG A 72 -4.20 -1.07 -9.65
N ILE A 73 -3.75 0.03 -10.25
CA ILE A 73 -4.09 0.42 -11.63
C ILE A 73 -2.81 0.59 -12.44
N GLN A 74 -2.59 -0.26 -13.45
CA GLN A 74 -1.42 -0.20 -14.33
C GLN A 74 -1.71 -0.74 -15.74
N PRO A 75 -1.23 -0.09 -16.82
CA PRO A 75 -0.69 1.27 -16.85
C PRO A 75 -1.81 2.31 -16.71
N LEU A 76 -1.50 3.46 -16.11
CA LEU A 76 -2.41 4.61 -15.96
C LEU A 76 -2.75 5.26 -17.30
N ARG A 77 -4.02 5.63 -17.51
CA ARG A 77 -4.52 6.28 -18.74
C ARG A 77 -5.38 7.50 -18.43
N ALA A 78 -4.87 8.69 -18.72
CA ALA A 78 -5.66 9.93 -18.69
C ALA A 78 -6.55 10.06 -19.96
N PRO A 79 -7.78 10.62 -19.85
CA PRO A 79 -8.53 10.93 -18.63
C PRO A 79 -9.36 9.74 -18.11
N ARG A 80 -9.25 8.56 -18.75
CA ARG A 80 -10.13 7.39 -18.50
C ARG A 80 -10.12 6.92 -17.05
N ASP A 81 -8.94 6.88 -16.45
CA ASP A 81 -8.75 6.39 -15.09
C ASP A 81 -8.96 7.49 -14.05
N GLU A 82 -8.95 8.77 -14.43
CA GLU A 82 -9.21 9.88 -13.51
C GLU A 82 -10.62 9.78 -12.94
N ASN A 83 -10.71 9.57 -11.63
CA ASN A 83 -11.98 9.36 -10.95
C ASN A 83 -11.87 9.47 -9.43
N ILE A 84 -13.04 9.40 -8.79
CA ILE A 84 -13.13 9.07 -7.37
C ILE A 84 -13.36 7.55 -7.28
N TYR A 85 -12.47 6.90 -6.55
CA TYR A 85 -12.55 5.49 -6.20
C TYR A 85 -13.04 5.37 -4.76
N GLU A 86 -13.87 4.37 -4.50
CA GLU A 86 -14.59 4.21 -3.25
C GLU A 86 -14.18 2.86 -2.65
N CYS A 87 -13.61 2.88 -1.45
CA CYS A 87 -13.37 1.68 -0.66
C CYS A 87 -14.58 1.43 0.25
N VAL A 88 -15.16 0.24 0.16
CA VAL A 88 -16.31 -0.20 0.96
C VAL A 88 -15.87 -1.35 1.85
N ALA A 89 -16.12 -1.24 3.15
CA ALA A 89 -15.92 -2.31 4.13
C ALA A 89 -17.25 -2.71 4.76
N GLU A 90 -17.60 -4.00 4.69
CA GLU A 90 -18.94 -4.50 5.03
C GLU A 90 -18.87 -5.80 5.84
N ASN A 91 -19.69 -5.92 6.89
CA ASN A 91 -19.98 -7.17 7.61
C ASN A 91 -21.49 -7.24 7.95
N SER A 92 -21.91 -8.24 8.74
CA SER A 92 -23.33 -8.39 9.13
C SER A 92 -23.86 -7.25 10.00
N GLU A 93 -22.97 -6.50 10.65
CA GLU A 93 -23.31 -5.42 11.58
C GLU A 93 -23.34 -4.04 10.91
N GLY A 94 -22.86 -3.92 9.67
CA GLY A 94 -22.96 -2.69 8.90
C GLY A 94 -21.97 -2.54 7.75
N GLU A 95 -21.96 -1.34 7.18
CA GLU A 95 -21.14 -0.94 6.06
C GLU A 95 -20.55 0.45 6.31
N VAL A 96 -19.28 0.65 5.94
CA VAL A 96 -18.62 1.96 5.91
C VAL A 96 -17.90 2.16 4.57
N THR A 97 -17.93 3.40 4.07
CA THR A 97 -17.34 3.77 2.77
C THR A 97 -16.42 4.98 2.92
N VAL A 98 -15.30 4.98 2.20
CA VAL A 98 -14.34 6.09 2.12
C VAL A 98 -13.85 6.29 0.69
N ASN A 99 -13.58 7.54 0.31
CA ASN A 99 -13.29 7.92 -1.07
C ASN A 99 -11.83 8.39 -1.22
N ALA A 100 -11.25 8.15 -2.39
CA ALA A 100 -9.97 8.71 -2.81
C ALA A 100 -10.00 9.12 -4.29
N ARG A 101 -9.43 10.28 -4.61
CA ARG A 101 -9.33 10.82 -5.96
C ARG A 101 -8.04 10.37 -6.64
N LEU A 102 -8.15 9.96 -7.91
CA LEU A 102 -7.05 9.80 -8.83
C LEU A 102 -7.03 10.94 -9.85
N SER A 103 -5.92 11.66 -9.91
CA SER A 103 -5.55 12.60 -10.98
C SER A 103 -4.34 12.07 -11.74
N ILE A 104 -4.25 12.32 -13.06
CA ILE A 104 -3.18 11.77 -13.88
C ILE A 104 -2.55 12.88 -14.73
N ILE A 105 -1.25 13.12 -14.52
CA ILE A 105 -0.46 14.05 -15.32
C ILE A 105 0.15 13.30 -16.49
N ARG A 106 0.26 13.94 -17.65
CA ARG A 106 1.03 13.38 -18.77
C ARG A 106 2.51 13.67 -18.59
N GLU A 107 3.37 12.77 -19.05
CA GLU A 107 4.83 12.91 -18.94
C GLU A 107 5.36 14.27 -19.44
N ASP A 108 4.83 14.75 -20.57
CA ASP A 108 5.22 16.03 -21.19
C ASP A 108 4.73 17.28 -20.44
N LEU A 109 3.93 17.10 -19.38
CA LEU A 109 3.35 18.16 -18.57
C LEU A 109 3.75 18.05 -17.08
N LEU A 110 4.76 17.24 -16.76
CA LEU A 110 5.24 17.13 -15.38
C LEU A 110 5.80 18.48 -14.89
N PRO A 111 5.40 18.95 -13.69
CA PRO A 111 5.94 20.17 -13.15
C PRO A 111 7.42 20.00 -12.76
N PRO A 112 8.23 21.08 -12.80
CA PRO A 112 9.57 21.06 -12.24
C PRO A 112 9.55 20.60 -10.78
N GLY A 113 10.45 19.70 -10.41
CA GLY A 113 10.52 19.13 -9.06
C GLY A 113 9.54 17.99 -8.78
N PHE A 114 8.76 17.53 -9.77
CA PHE A 114 7.98 16.30 -9.60
C PHE A 114 8.89 15.10 -9.29
N PRO A 115 8.49 14.19 -8.38
CA PRO A 115 9.34 13.05 -8.00
C PRO A 115 9.80 12.22 -9.20
N ASN A 116 11.11 11.99 -9.29
CA ASN A 116 11.75 11.14 -10.28
C ASN A 116 12.52 10.00 -9.59
N ILE A 117 12.48 8.81 -10.17
CA ILE A 117 13.32 7.69 -9.73
C ILE A 117 14.62 7.75 -10.52
N ASP A 118 15.69 8.21 -9.87
CA ASP A 118 17.03 8.30 -10.48
C ASP A 118 17.69 6.93 -10.56
N MET A 119 17.48 6.09 -9.55
CA MET A 119 17.95 4.71 -9.50
C MET A 119 16.93 3.82 -8.78
N GLY A 120 16.32 2.90 -9.52
CA GLY A 120 15.39 1.91 -8.96
C GLY A 120 16.07 0.69 -8.34
N PRO A 121 15.32 -0.10 -7.54
CA PRO A 121 15.81 -1.36 -6.98
C PRO A 121 16.21 -2.35 -8.08
N GLN A 122 17.33 -3.04 -7.87
CA GLN A 122 17.87 -4.02 -8.80
C GLN A 122 17.65 -5.44 -8.31
N LEU A 123 17.68 -6.41 -9.24
CA LEU A 123 17.64 -7.82 -8.89
C LEU A 123 18.80 -8.14 -7.93
N LYS A 124 18.47 -8.69 -6.75
CA LYS A 124 19.45 -9.06 -5.74
C LYS A 124 19.23 -10.50 -5.31
N VAL A 125 20.29 -11.29 -5.38
CA VAL A 125 20.32 -12.66 -4.83
C VAL A 125 21.08 -12.62 -3.52
N VAL A 126 20.48 -13.19 -2.47
CA VAL A 126 21.04 -13.21 -1.12
C VAL A 126 20.85 -14.60 -0.53
N GLU A 127 21.86 -15.09 0.17
CA GLU A 127 21.77 -16.36 0.89
C GLU A 127 20.71 -16.27 1.99
N ARG A 128 20.01 -17.39 2.23
CA ARG A 128 19.10 -17.51 3.37
C ARG A 128 19.83 -17.10 4.65
N THR A 129 19.15 -16.35 5.52
CA THR A 129 19.65 -15.79 6.80
C THR A 129 20.60 -14.60 6.70
N ARG A 130 21.03 -14.20 5.50
CA ARG A 130 21.73 -12.92 5.33
C ARG A 130 20.77 -11.78 5.12
N THR A 131 21.23 -10.58 5.47
CA THR A 131 20.50 -9.35 5.28
C THR A 131 20.45 -8.95 3.81
N ALA A 132 19.25 -8.71 3.31
CA ALA A 132 19.02 -8.13 1.98
C ALA A 132 18.87 -6.62 2.12
N THR A 133 19.37 -5.85 1.14
CA THR A 133 19.23 -4.39 1.09
C THR A 133 18.84 -4.01 -0.32
N MET A 134 17.63 -3.46 -0.49
CA MET A 134 17.13 -2.93 -1.75
C MET A 134 17.33 -1.43 -1.78
N LEU A 135 18.05 -0.93 -2.79
CA LEU A 135 18.38 0.49 -2.93
C LEU A 135 17.31 1.19 -3.79
N CYS A 136 16.94 2.43 -3.44
CA CYS A 136 16.15 3.30 -4.30
C CYS A 136 16.60 4.76 -4.11
N ALA A 137 17.06 5.41 -5.17
CA ALA A 137 17.34 6.85 -5.16
C ALA A 137 16.25 7.58 -5.95
N ALA A 138 15.67 8.59 -5.32
CA ALA A 138 14.66 9.44 -5.92
C ALA A 138 14.97 10.92 -5.62
N SER A 139 14.66 11.78 -6.58
CA SER A 139 14.81 13.22 -6.47
C SER A 139 13.45 13.90 -6.66
N GLY A 140 13.32 15.11 -6.13
CA GLY A 140 12.09 15.91 -6.21
C GLY A 140 12.24 17.17 -5.38
N ASN A 141 11.33 18.12 -5.55
CA ASN A 141 11.28 19.31 -4.71
C ASN A 141 9.81 19.59 -4.31
N PRO A 142 9.42 19.39 -3.04
CA PRO A 142 10.27 18.97 -1.91
C PRO A 142 10.81 17.53 -2.05
N ASP A 143 11.81 17.18 -1.24
CA ASP A 143 12.38 15.82 -1.20
C ASP A 143 11.26 14.77 -1.04
N PRO A 144 11.19 13.76 -1.94
CA PRO A 144 10.08 12.83 -1.94
C PRO A 144 10.16 11.83 -0.78
N GLU A 145 8.99 11.45 -0.26
CA GLU A 145 8.89 10.29 0.63
C GLU A 145 8.93 8.98 -0.17
N ILE A 146 9.82 8.07 0.22
CA ILE A 146 9.93 6.75 -0.42
C ILE A 146 9.17 5.72 0.41
N THR A 147 8.25 5.01 -0.26
CA THR A 147 7.51 3.87 0.30
C THR A 147 7.76 2.61 -0.53
N TRP A 148 7.65 1.44 0.09
CA TRP A 148 7.97 0.17 -0.55
C TRP A 148 6.75 -0.73 -0.69
N PHE A 149 6.70 -1.47 -1.79
CA PHE A 149 5.71 -2.51 -2.04
C PHE A 149 6.44 -3.83 -2.35
N LYS A 150 5.90 -4.94 -1.84
CA LYS A 150 6.32 -6.30 -2.18
C LYS A 150 5.08 -7.09 -2.55
N ASP A 151 5.12 -7.77 -3.69
CA ASP A 151 3.98 -8.54 -4.21
C ASP A 151 2.69 -7.71 -4.25
N PHE A 152 2.83 -6.43 -4.65
CA PHE A 152 1.79 -5.41 -4.73
C PHE A 152 1.15 -4.96 -3.41
N LEU A 153 1.59 -5.49 -2.28
CA LEU A 153 1.18 -5.05 -0.95
C LEU A 153 2.18 -4.05 -0.37
N PRO A 154 1.71 -3.00 0.34
CA PRO A 154 2.60 -2.03 0.98
C PRO A 154 3.38 -2.70 2.11
N ILE A 155 4.65 -2.35 2.21
CA ILE A 155 5.50 -2.76 3.32
C ILE A 155 5.37 -1.72 4.42
N ASP A 156 4.99 -2.16 5.61
CA ASP A 156 5.04 -1.35 6.82
C ASP A 156 6.21 -1.81 7.69
N PRO A 157 7.34 -1.06 7.72
CA PRO A 157 8.47 -1.40 8.56
C PRO A 157 8.10 -1.51 10.05
N SER A 158 7.11 -0.74 10.52
CA SER A 158 6.70 -0.74 11.93
C SER A 158 5.97 -2.03 12.32
N ALA A 159 5.23 -2.62 11.39
CA ALA A 159 4.53 -3.90 11.59
C ALA A 159 5.45 -5.12 11.44
N SER A 160 6.73 -4.93 11.09
CA SER A 160 7.65 -6.02 10.77
C SER A 160 8.34 -6.67 11.98
N ASN A 161 8.05 -6.24 13.22
CA ASN A 161 8.76 -6.66 14.43
C ASN A 161 10.29 -6.51 14.32
N GLY A 162 10.74 -5.47 13.61
CA GLY A 162 12.15 -5.21 13.36
C GLY A 162 12.79 -6.09 12.29
N ARG A 163 12.03 -6.94 11.58
CA ARG A 163 12.50 -7.67 10.39
C ARG A 163 12.73 -6.77 9.19
N ILE A 164 12.15 -5.58 9.15
CA ILE A 164 12.30 -4.64 8.05
C ILE A 164 12.66 -3.28 8.60
N LYS A 165 13.74 -2.69 8.08
CA LYS A 165 14.12 -1.31 8.39
C LYS A 165 14.26 -0.51 7.11
N GLN A 166 13.66 0.67 7.11
CA GLN A 166 13.89 1.68 6.09
C GLN A 166 15.00 2.62 6.60
N LEU A 167 16.16 2.57 5.97
CA LEU A 167 17.27 3.45 6.30
C LEU A 167 17.22 4.66 5.38
N ARG A 168 17.24 5.86 5.96
CA ARG A 168 17.50 7.10 5.22
C ARG A 168 19.01 7.31 5.28
N SER A 169 19.69 7.26 4.14
CA SER A 169 21.10 7.62 4.15
C SER A 169 21.25 9.16 4.30
N GLY A 170 22.20 9.60 5.13
CA GLY A 170 22.36 11.00 5.53
C GLY A 170 23.40 11.73 4.69
N MET A 171 22.97 12.80 4.00
CA MET A 171 23.72 13.82 3.20
C MET A 171 23.61 13.75 1.66
N GLU A 172 22.76 14.59 1.06
CA GLU A 172 22.80 14.97 -0.38
C GLU A 172 22.83 13.79 -1.38
N PHE A 173 21.66 13.41 -1.90
CA PHE A 173 21.44 12.31 -2.86
C PHE A 173 21.69 10.91 -2.29
N HIS A 174 20.69 10.37 -1.59
CA HIS A 174 20.88 9.12 -0.89
C HIS A 174 19.86 8.04 -1.26
N PRO A 175 20.31 6.83 -1.65
CA PRO A 175 19.42 5.70 -1.78
C PRO A 175 18.80 5.42 -0.40
N ILE A 176 17.48 5.26 -0.39
CA ILE A 176 16.76 4.69 0.75
C ILE A 176 16.82 3.19 0.61
N ASP A 177 17.18 2.55 1.72
CA ASP A 177 17.42 1.12 1.77
C ASP A 177 16.27 0.43 2.48
N LEU A 178 15.63 -0.53 1.80
CA LEU A 178 14.79 -1.51 2.48
C LEU A 178 15.65 -2.69 2.90
N THR A 179 15.86 -2.82 4.20
CA THR A 179 16.70 -3.87 4.78
C THR A 179 15.84 -4.96 5.41
N LEU A 180 15.92 -6.19 4.89
CA LEU A 180 15.30 -7.38 5.51
C LEU A 180 16.27 -7.97 6.54
N LEU A 181 15.95 -7.78 7.81
CA LEU A 181 16.68 -8.28 8.98
C LEU A 181 16.26 -9.70 9.36
N LYS A 182 17.20 -10.38 10.00
CA LYS A 182 17.10 -11.77 10.47
C LYS A 182 15.92 -11.96 11.44
N ASP A 183 15.30 -13.14 11.36
CA ASP A 183 14.41 -13.66 12.40
C ASP A 183 15.14 -13.94 13.72
N PRO A 184 14.67 -13.44 14.89
CA PRO A 184 15.14 -13.95 16.16
C PRO A 184 14.78 -15.42 16.20
N ILE A 185 15.81 -16.27 16.16
CA ILE A 185 15.68 -17.72 16.18
C ILE A 185 14.88 -18.08 17.44
N ASN A 186 13.67 -18.62 17.28
CA ASN A 186 13.03 -19.40 18.32
C ASN A 186 13.98 -20.56 18.64
N LYS A 187 14.57 -20.51 19.84
CA LYS A 187 15.25 -21.66 20.42
C LYS A 187 14.19 -22.76 20.59
N VAL A 188 14.37 -23.87 19.87
CA VAL A 188 13.86 -25.19 20.28
C VAL A 188 14.92 -25.81 21.17
#